data_AF-A0A6P1WBG4-F1
#
_entry.id   AF-A0A6P1WBG4-F1
#
_cell.length_a   1.000
_cell.length_b   1.000
_cell.length_c   1.000
_cell.angle_alpha   90.00
_cell.angle_beta   90.00
_cell.angle_gamma   90.00
#
_symmetry.space_group_name_H-M   'P 1'
#
loop_
_entity.id
_entity.type
_entity.pdbx_description
1 polymer ?
#
loop_
_entity_poly.entity_id
_entity_poly.type
_entity_poly.pdbx_seq_one_letter_code
_entity_poly.pdbx_strand_id
1 'polypeptide(L)' 'MCGGEKEAGHTTFSVDLGDGLVVVRHVPATVCNQCVEEWIDNKTAQQLETIVEEARQKKHQLEVLSL' A
#
# COMPACT_ATOMS: atom_id res chain seq x y z
N MET A 1 -19.94 -7.94 0.35
CA MET A 1 -19.39 -7.24 -0.85
C MET A 1 -20.49 -6.35 -1.41
N CYS A 2 -20.16 -5.11 -1.81
CA CYS A 2 -21.15 -4.07 -2.18
C CYS A 2 -21.86 -4.28 -3.54
N GLY A 3 -21.35 -5.18 -4.40
CA GLY A 3 -21.90 -5.43 -5.74
C GLY A 3 -21.33 -4.55 -6.85
N GLY A 4 -20.44 -3.60 -6.54
CA GLY A 4 -19.76 -2.76 -7.53
C GLY A 4 -18.73 -3.50 -8.37
N GLU A 5 -18.37 -2.90 -9.51
CA GLU A 5 -17.36 -3.44 -10.41
C GLU A 5 -15.95 -3.20 -9.85
N LYS A 6 -15.06 -4.12 -10.18
CA LYS A 6 -13.65 -4.10 -9.78
C LYS A 6 -12.82 -3.70 -10.98
N GLU A 7 -12.02 -2.66 -10.83
CA GLU A 7 -11.23 -2.10 -11.92
C GLU A 7 -9.76 -2.01 -11.51
N ALA A 8 -8.86 -2.04 -12.49
CA ALA A 8 -7.45 -1.74 -12.23
C ALA A 8 -7.30 -0.27 -11.84
N GLY A 9 -6.55 -0.02 -10.78
CA GLY A 9 -6.35 1.32 -10.23
C GLY A 9 -5.12 1.39 -9.33
N HIS A 10 -5.10 2.43 -8.50
CA HIS A 10 -4.04 2.61 -7.52
C HIS A 10 -4.63 3.00 -6.17
N THR A 11 -3.95 2.59 -5.10
CA THR A 11 -4.25 3.01 -3.73
C THR A 11 -3.02 3.63 -3.06
N THR A 12 -3.18 4.13 -1.84
CA THR A 12 -2.08 4.51 -0.95
C THR A 12 -1.98 3.47 0.15
N PHE A 13 -0.83 2.82 0.25
CA PHE A 13 -0.53 1.90 1.34
C PHE A 13 0.16 2.67 2.47
N SER A 14 -0.38 2.59 3.68
CA SER A 14 0.20 3.23 4.85
C SER A 14 0.31 2.26 6.02
N VAL A 15 1.47 2.21 6.65
CA VAL A 15 1.71 1.40 7.86
C VAL A 15 2.33 2.28 8.93
N ASP A 16 1.65 2.33 10.06
CA ASP A 16 2.18 2.88 11.31
C ASP A 16 3.07 1.81 11.98
N LEU A 17 4.34 2.13 12.19
CA LEU A 17 5.31 1.26 12.84
C LEU A 17 5.41 1.53 14.35
N GLY A 18 4.71 2.53 14.87
CA GLY A 18 4.79 3.04 16.24
C GLY A 18 5.89 4.08 16.43
N ASP A 19 7.09 3.84 15.87
CA ASP A 19 8.24 4.73 15.90
C ASP A 19 8.57 5.38 14.53
N GLY A 20 7.75 5.10 13.51
CA GLY A 20 7.85 5.66 12.17
C GLY A 20 6.59 5.40 11.35
N LEU A 21 6.44 6.13 10.24
CA LEU A 21 5.32 5.97 9.31
C LEU A 21 5.85 5.69 7.91
N VAL A 22 5.35 4.61 7.29
CA VAL A 22 5.61 4.29 5.89
C VAL A 22 4.37 4.64 5.08
N VAL A 23 4.53 5.47 4.04
CA VAL A 23 3.46 5.78 3.08
C VAL A 23 3.98 5.55 1.67
N VAL A 24 3.37 4.60 0.97
CA VAL A 24 3.65 4.31 -0.45
C VAL A 24 2.43 4.74 -1.26
N ARG A 25 2.61 5.71 -2.15
CA ARG A 25 1.55 6.23 -3.02
C ARG A 25 1.59 5.54 -4.38
N HIS A 26 0.44 5.54 -5.06
CA HIS A 26 0.30 4.93 -6.39
C HIS A 26 0.64 3.43 -6.39
N VAL A 27 0.20 2.72 -5.36
CA VAL A 27 0.34 1.26 -5.28
C VAL A 27 -0.66 0.63 -6.24
N PRO A 28 -0.23 -0.17 -7.24
CA PRO A 28 -1.14 -0.88 -8.13
C PRO A 28 -2.10 -1.77 -7.33
N ALA A 29 -3.39 -1.64 -7.61
CA ALA A 29 -4.43 -2.41 -6.94
C ALA A 29 -5.60 -2.66 -7.89
N THR A 30 -6.43 -3.65 -7.53
CA THR A 30 -7.80 -3.69 -8.00
C THR A 30 -8.65 -2.89 -7.04
N VAL A 31 -9.48 -1.97 -7.52
CA VAL A 31 -10.29 -1.08 -6.67
C VAL A 31 -11.76 -1.18 -7.08
N CYS A 32 -12.66 -1.23 -6.09
CA CYS A 32 -14.09 -1.16 -6.36
C CYS A 32 -14.49 0.27 -6.71
N ASN A 33 -15.15 0.47 -7.85
CA ASN A 33 -15.57 1.79 -8.30
C ASN A 33 -16.71 2.43 -7.47
N GLN A 34 -17.33 1.69 -6.55
CA GLN A 34 -18.43 2.18 -5.70
C GLN A 34 -18.04 2.38 -4.24
N CYS A 35 -17.44 1.37 -3.61
CA CYS A 35 -17.11 1.41 -2.18
C CYS A 35 -15.63 1.65 -1.89
N VAL A 36 -14.79 1.75 -2.93
CA VAL A 36 -13.35 2.05 -2.83
C VAL A 36 -12.53 0.95 -2.13
N GLU A 37 -13.14 -0.20 -1.84
CA GLU A 37 -12.42 -1.37 -1.34
C GLU A 37 -11.29 -1.72 -2.32
N GLU A 38 -10.07 -1.83 -1.80
CA GLU A 38 -8.89 -2.20 -2.56
C GLU A 38 -8.47 -3.67 -2.36
N TRP A 39 -7.84 -4.22 -3.39
CA TRP A 39 -7.17 -5.51 -3.36
C TRP A 39 -5.78 -5.36 -3.98
N ILE A 40 -4.76 -5.60 -3.17
CA ILE A 40 -3.35 -5.62 -3.58
C ILE A 40 -2.98 -7.08 -3.86
N ASP A 41 -2.39 -7.35 -5.02
CA ASP A 41 -1.97 -8.71 -5.37
C ASP A 41 -0.74 -9.17 -4.58
N ASN A 42 -0.48 -10.48 -4.57
CA ASN A 42 0.63 -11.06 -3.80
C ASN A 42 2.01 -10.49 -4.19
N LYS A 43 2.22 -10.17 -5.47
CA LYS A 43 3.50 -9.66 -5.95
C LYS A 43 3.73 -8.25 -5.40
N THR A 44 2.74 -7.38 -5.50
CA THR A 44 2.80 -6.02 -4.96
C THR A 44 2.88 -6.04 -3.44
N ALA A 45 2.12 -6.91 -2.77
CA ALA A 45 2.18 -7.07 -1.31
C ALA A 45 3.59 -7.44 -0.84
N GLN A 46 4.26 -8.39 -1.50
CA GLN A 46 5.63 -8.80 -1.16
C GLN A 46 6.65 -7.65 -1.32
N GLN A 47 6.45 -6.77 -2.32
CA GLN A 47 7.29 -5.58 -2.49
C GLN A 47 7.07 -4.57 -1.35
N LEU A 48 5.81 -4.34 -0.95
CA LEU A 48 5.48 -3.46 0.17
C LEU A 48 6.03 -3.97 1.49
N GLU A 49 5.98 -5.29 1.73
CA GLU A 49 6.58 -5.93 2.91
C GLU A 49 8.09 -5.68 2.97
N THR A 50 8.78 -5.79 1.83
CA THR A 50 10.22 -5.51 1.75
C THR A 50 10.53 -4.05 2.09
N ILE A 51 9.73 -3.10 1.57
CA ILE A 51 9.85 -1.67 1.88
C ILE A 51 9.68 -1.42 3.38
N VAL A 52 8.66 -2.03 4.00
CA VAL A 52 8.40 -1.88 5.44
C VAL A 52 9.56 -2.43 6.27
N GLU A 53 10.09 -3.60 5.90
CA GLU A 53 11.21 -4.22 6.61
C GLU A 53 12.49 -3.38 6.52
N GLU A 54 12.78 -2.81 5.34
CA GLU A 54 13.90 -1.88 5.19
C GLU A 54 13.74 -0.61 6.03
N ALA A 55 12.53 -0.02 6.07
CA ALA A 55 12.26 1.17 6.86
C ALA A 55 12.44 0.92 8.37
N ARG A 56 12.00 -0.27 8.85
CA ARG A 56 12.23 -0.72 10.24
C ARG A 56 13.71 -0.80 10.57
N GLN A 57 14.51 -1.39 9.70
CA GLN A 57 15.96 -1.56 9.92
C GLN A 57 16.70 -0.23 9.95
N LYS A 58 16.29 0.73 9.11
CA LYS A 58 16.94 2.04 9.03
C LYS A 58 16.47 3.04 10.10
N LYS A 59 15.43 2.71 10.88
CA LYS A 59 14.78 3.60 11.88
C LYS A 59 14.32 4.95 11.28
N HIS A 60 13.85 4.92 10.04
CA HIS A 60 13.34 6.11 9.37
C HIS A 60 12.02 6.55 10.00
N GLN A 61 11.94 7.80 10.43
CA GLN A 61 10.69 8.35 10.97
C GLN A 61 9.68 8.69 9.86
N LEU A 62 10.17 9.02 8.66
CA LEU A 62 9.37 9.31 7.48
C LEU A 62 10.18 9.08 6.20
N GLU A 63 9.64 8.32 5.24
CA GLU A 63 10.23 8.10 3.92
C GLU A 63 9.13 8.10 2.84
N VAL A 64 9.37 8.75 1.70
CA VAL A 64 8.42 8.86 0.58
C VAL A 64 8.98 8.14 -0.63
N LEU A 65 8.31 7.06 -1.06
CA LEU A 65 8.70 6.23 -2.21
C LEU A 65 7.65 6.28 -3.31
N SER A 66 8.09 6.23 -4.57
CA SER A 66 7.25 6.12 -5.77
C SER A 66 7.64 4.86 -6.55
N LEU A 67 6.65 4.07 -6.97
CA LEU A 67 6.81 2.86 -7.77
C LEU A 67 6.96 3.16 -9.27
#